data_AF-A0AAV4CMX5-F1
#
_entry.id   AF-A0AAV4CMX5-F1
#
_cell.length_a   1.000
_cell.length_b   1.000
_cell.length_c   1.000
_cell.angle_alpha   90.00
_cell.angle_beta   90.00
_cell.angle_gamma   90.00
#
_symmetry.space_group_name_H-M   'P 1'
#
loop_
_entity.id
_entity.type
_entity.pdbx_description
1 polymer ?
#
loop_
_entity_poly.entity_id
_entity_poly.type
_entity_poly.pdbx_seq_one_letter_code
_entity_poly.pdbx_strand_id
1 'polypeptide(L)'
;MEKFEDVEDTAIFINKVLTWWKILNVKSQYMDVRKNDHLQAAIGDPNDERLETILNFGNMALQMARKQGKRQKQLTRDTAQAIFHTCNGLISLCRHLLSTSHQYVLLGQFSTDPLEKEFSKLHQGSGGTYFVNVQQIVEKTNINKAKLLLNLKTDIMYDEPGHACSNCDFAIESDEKACEAVDSLEILESSVPTETKSVLVYIAGYVTRKDTSRTNLDRHHFILRSTDNTPTPLTGVASKHRWTGHVSGQFSASSSSTLSKIWCAENPSAT
;
A
#
# COMPACT_ATOMS: atom_id res chain seq x y z
N MET A 1 8.23 42.40 -28.86
CA MET A 1 8.25 40.94 -28.60
C MET A 1 9.43 40.70 -27.67
N GLU A 2 9.19 40.60 -26.37
CA GLU A 2 10.26 40.29 -25.41
C GLU A 2 10.81 38.89 -25.74
N LYS A 3 12.12 38.80 -26.01
CA LYS A 3 12.79 37.50 -26.12
C LYS A 3 12.90 36.94 -24.71
N PHE A 4 12.27 35.81 -24.46
CA PHE A 4 12.58 35.01 -23.29
C PHE A 4 14.03 34.52 -23.45
N GLU A 5 14.94 35.04 -22.63
CA GLU A 5 16.28 34.47 -22.48
C GLU A 5 16.17 33.08 -21.83
N ASP A 6 17.09 32.17 -22.16
CA ASP A 6 17.24 30.84 -21.55
C ASP A 6 16.07 29.85 -21.71
N VAL A 7 15.23 29.99 -22.74
CA VAL A 7 14.14 29.05 -23.02
C VAL A 7 14.66 27.62 -23.22
N GLU A 8 15.74 27.47 -23.98
CA GLU A 8 16.34 26.17 -24.30
C GLU A 8 16.89 25.49 -23.04
N ASP A 9 17.70 26.20 -22.25
CA ASP A 9 18.25 25.70 -20.99
C ASP A 9 17.16 25.31 -19.98
N THR A 10 16.09 26.12 -19.93
CA THR A 10 14.94 25.83 -19.08
C THR A 10 14.21 24.56 -19.54
N ALA A 11 14.01 24.38 -20.85
CA ALA A 11 13.41 23.17 -21.40
C ALA A 11 14.26 21.93 -21.10
N ILE A 12 15.59 22.02 -21.26
CA ILE A 12 16.54 20.96 -20.91
C ILE A 12 16.44 20.61 -19.43
N PHE A 13 16.43 21.61 -18.54
CA PHE A 13 16.31 21.39 -17.11
C PHE A 13 14.99 20.73 -16.73
N ILE A 14 13.86 21.22 -17.25
CA ILE A 14 12.54 20.65 -17.01
C ILE A 14 12.50 19.19 -17.48
N ASN A 15 13.05 18.88 -18.65
CA ASN A 15 13.11 17.51 -19.15
C ASN A 15 13.90 16.58 -18.23
N LYS A 16 14.99 17.06 -17.62
CA LYS A 16 15.75 16.28 -16.62
C LYS A 16 14.93 16.03 -15.35
N VAL A 17 14.24 17.05 -14.84
CA VAL A 17 13.35 16.91 -13.67
C VAL A 17 12.21 15.94 -13.96
N LEU A 18 11.58 16.03 -15.13
CA LEU A 18 10.48 15.14 -15.53
C LEU A 18 10.96 13.70 -15.69
N THR A 19 12.12 13.49 -16.32
CA THR A 19 12.71 12.15 -16.49
C THR A 19 13.03 11.52 -15.14
N TRP A 20 13.71 12.27 -14.26
CA TRP A 20 14.00 11.85 -12.89
C TRP A 20 12.72 11.49 -12.12
N TRP A 21 11.71 12.36 -12.18
CA TRP A 21 10.44 12.15 -11.47
C TRP A 21 9.67 10.94 -11.99
N LYS A 22 9.64 10.72 -13.31
CA LYS A 22 8.97 9.57 -13.93
C LYS A 22 9.53 8.25 -13.40
N ILE A 23 10.86 8.14 -13.32
CA ILE A 23 11.54 6.92 -12.85
C ILE A 23 11.29 6.72 -11.35
N LEU A 24 11.38 7.77 -10.54
CA LEU A 24 11.18 7.66 -9.09
C LEU A 24 9.73 7.38 -8.69
N ASN A 25 8.74 7.86 -9.44
CA ASN A 25 7.32 7.78 -9.07
C ASN A 25 6.61 6.53 -9.61
N VAL A 26 7.36 5.45 -9.86
CA VAL A 26 6.79 4.16 -10.30
C VAL A 26 6.21 3.42 -9.10
N LYS A 27 4.88 3.37 -9.03
CA LYS A 27 4.11 2.77 -7.92
C LYS A 27 3.52 1.39 -8.23
N SER A 28 3.59 0.92 -9.48
CA SER A 28 3.02 -0.36 -9.91
C SER A 28 3.87 -0.97 -11.03
N GLN A 29 3.90 -2.29 -11.11
CA GLN A 29 4.70 -3.05 -12.07
C GLN A 29 4.35 -2.75 -13.53
N TYR A 30 3.07 -2.52 -13.83
CA TYR A 30 2.58 -2.32 -15.20
C TYR A 30 2.34 -0.84 -15.55
N MET A 31 3.03 0.07 -14.85
CA MET A 31 2.83 1.51 -15.04
C MET A 31 3.29 1.99 -16.42
N ASP A 32 4.38 1.42 -16.91
CA ASP A 32 4.92 1.58 -18.27
C ASP A 32 3.92 1.19 -19.34
N VAL A 33 3.26 0.03 -19.21
CA VAL A 33 2.26 -0.44 -20.17
C VAL A 33 1.06 0.49 -20.19
N ARG A 34 0.55 0.86 -18.99
CA ARG A 34 -0.62 1.74 -18.87
C ARG A 34 -0.37 3.14 -19.43
N LYS A 35 0.84 3.67 -19.27
CA LYS A 35 1.20 5.03 -19.70
C LYS A 35 1.94 5.06 -21.04
N ASN A 36 2.23 3.91 -21.63
CA ASN A 36 3.05 3.75 -22.81
C ASN A 36 4.41 4.47 -22.69
N ASP A 37 5.10 4.29 -21.55
CA ASP A 37 6.36 4.97 -21.22
C ASP A 37 7.34 4.03 -20.51
N HIS A 38 8.38 3.60 -21.23
CA HIS A 38 9.41 2.67 -20.73
C HIS A 38 10.17 3.18 -19.50
N LEU A 39 10.29 4.51 -19.33
CA LEU A 39 10.96 5.08 -18.17
C LEU A 39 10.22 4.74 -16.86
N GLN A 40 8.92 4.45 -16.95
CA GLN A 40 8.05 4.17 -15.83
C GLN A 40 7.87 2.66 -15.55
N ALA A 41 8.74 1.80 -16.10
CA ALA A 41 8.73 0.37 -15.82
C ALA A 41 9.26 0.08 -14.40
N ALA A 42 8.94 -1.08 -13.83
CA ALA A 42 9.62 -1.53 -12.61
C ALA A 42 11.12 -1.74 -12.89
N ILE A 43 11.98 -1.52 -11.89
CA ILE A 43 13.43 -1.76 -12.03
C ILE A 43 13.69 -3.22 -11.68
N GLY A 44 14.09 -4.03 -12.65
CA GLY A 44 14.40 -5.46 -12.46
C GLY A 44 15.89 -5.80 -12.51
N ASP A 45 16.73 -4.87 -12.97
CA ASP A 45 18.18 -5.08 -13.13
C ASP A 45 18.97 -4.11 -12.23
N PRO A 46 19.91 -4.59 -11.40
CA PRO A 46 20.79 -3.72 -10.62
C PRO A 46 21.66 -2.77 -11.46
N ASN A 47 21.85 -3.07 -12.75
CA ASN A 47 22.62 -2.27 -13.70
C ASN A 47 21.74 -1.46 -14.67
N ASP A 48 20.46 -1.29 -14.36
CA ASP A 48 19.53 -0.50 -15.18
C ASP A 48 20.02 0.95 -15.40
N GLU A 49 20.07 1.40 -16.65
CA GLU A 49 20.51 2.75 -17.05
C GLU A 49 19.70 3.88 -16.38
N ARG A 50 18.46 3.59 -15.98
CA ARG A 50 17.60 4.53 -15.26
C ARG A 50 18.15 4.86 -13.86
N LEU A 51 18.87 3.92 -13.23
CA LEU A 51 19.57 4.19 -11.96
C LEU A 51 20.71 5.18 -12.17
N GLU A 52 21.42 5.10 -13.29
CA GLU A 52 22.47 6.07 -13.65
C GLU A 52 21.87 7.46 -13.94
N THR A 53 20.68 7.50 -14.54
CA THR A 53 19.94 8.76 -14.72
C THR A 53 19.60 9.43 -13.38
N ILE A 54 19.18 8.65 -12.38
CA ILE A 54 18.93 9.14 -11.02
C ILE A 54 20.23 9.64 -10.37
N LEU A 55 21.35 8.92 -10.53
CA LEU A 55 22.65 9.30 -9.99
C LEU A 55 23.11 10.64 -10.56
N ASN A 56 23.03 10.79 -11.88
CA ASN A 56 23.41 11.99 -12.59
C ASN A 56 22.57 13.20 -12.16
N PHE A 57 21.27 13.01 -11.90
CA PHE A 57 20.42 14.07 -11.34
C PHE A 57 20.86 14.47 -9.92
N GLY A 58 21.20 13.51 -9.06
CA GLY A 58 21.75 13.78 -7.73
C GLY A 58 23.05 14.57 -7.77
N ASN A 59 23.97 14.19 -8.66
CA ASN A 59 25.25 14.89 -8.87
C ASN A 59 25.03 16.32 -9.40
N MET A 60 24.10 16.49 -10.34
CA MET A 60 23.69 17.81 -10.82
C MET A 60 23.19 18.70 -9.68
N ALA A 61 22.34 18.17 -8.80
CA ALA A 61 21.81 18.93 -7.67
C ALA A 61 22.92 19.48 -6.77
N LEU A 62 23.97 18.70 -6.48
CA LEU A 62 25.15 19.19 -5.76
C LEU A 62 25.89 20.30 -6.51
N GLN A 63 26.06 20.16 -7.83
CA GLN A 63 26.72 21.19 -8.64
C GLN A 63 25.93 22.52 -8.67
N MET A 64 24.61 22.46 -8.49
CA MET A 64 23.73 23.64 -8.40
C MET A 64 23.81 24.37 -7.04
N ALA A 65 24.51 23.81 -6.05
CA ALA A 65 24.63 24.35 -4.69
C ALA A 65 25.79 25.35 -4.50
N ARG A 66 26.22 26.08 -5.55
CA ARG A 66 27.42 26.95 -5.52
C ARG A 66 27.38 28.03 -4.42
N LYS A 67 28.57 28.51 -4.04
CA LYS A 67 28.79 29.45 -2.93
C LYS A 67 27.99 30.76 -3.10
N GLN A 68 27.45 31.18 -1.96
CA GLN A 68 26.52 32.28 -1.70
C GLN A 68 26.74 33.56 -2.52
N GLY A 69 25.71 33.93 -3.29
CA GLY A 69 25.45 35.26 -3.84
C GLY A 69 23.93 35.55 -3.78
N LYS A 70 23.46 36.65 -4.40
CA LYS A 70 22.01 36.87 -4.62
C LYS A 70 21.47 35.70 -5.44
N ARG A 71 20.56 34.93 -4.85
CA ARG A 71 20.11 33.64 -5.35
C ARG A 71 19.42 33.78 -6.72
N GLN A 72 20.12 33.39 -7.78
CA GLN A 72 19.56 33.20 -9.11
C GLN A 72 19.99 31.84 -9.63
N LYS A 73 19.02 31.02 -10.08
CA LYS A 73 19.24 29.70 -10.72
C LYS A 73 20.07 28.70 -9.88
N GLN A 74 19.90 28.69 -8.56
CA GLN A 74 20.67 27.84 -7.62
C GLN A 74 19.78 27.17 -6.56
N LEU A 75 20.14 25.94 -6.19
CA LEU A 75 19.54 25.24 -5.07
C LEU A 75 20.19 25.67 -3.75
N THR A 76 19.42 25.58 -2.66
CA THR A 76 19.99 25.67 -1.31
C THR A 76 20.93 24.50 -1.11
N ARG A 77 21.98 24.71 -0.31
CA ARG A 77 22.90 23.64 0.08
C ARG A 77 22.14 22.44 0.66
N ASP A 78 21.20 22.70 1.57
CA ASP A 78 20.41 21.66 2.23
C ASP A 78 19.54 20.90 1.22
N THR A 79 18.88 21.60 0.29
CA THR A 79 18.05 20.97 -0.75
C THR A 79 18.88 20.13 -1.72
N ALA A 80 20.03 20.65 -2.14
CA ALA A 80 20.94 19.93 -3.02
C ALA A 80 21.50 18.66 -2.35
N GLN A 81 21.91 18.76 -1.08
CA GLN A 81 22.37 17.61 -0.30
C GLN A 81 21.24 16.59 -0.09
N ALA A 82 20.02 17.04 0.23
CA ALA A 82 18.87 16.17 0.39
C ALA A 82 18.57 15.39 -0.90
N ILE A 83 18.57 16.05 -2.06
CA ILE A 83 18.35 15.40 -3.36
C ILE A 83 19.46 14.37 -3.63
N PHE A 84 20.73 14.75 -3.42
CA PHE A 84 21.86 13.87 -3.62
C PHE A 84 21.81 12.62 -2.73
N HIS A 85 21.57 12.78 -1.44
CA HIS A 85 21.47 11.67 -0.50
C HIS A 85 20.26 10.78 -0.81
N THR A 86 19.12 11.37 -1.19
CA THR A 86 17.94 10.61 -1.60
C THR A 86 18.23 9.75 -2.82
N CYS A 87 18.83 10.34 -3.86
CA CYS A 87 19.18 9.62 -5.09
C CYS A 87 20.16 8.46 -4.81
N ASN A 88 21.25 8.72 -4.08
CA ASN A 88 22.24 7.69 -3.74
C ASN A 88 21.67 6.59 -2.84
N GLY A 89 20.86 6.98 -1.85
CA GLY A 89 20.21 6.04 -0.94
C GLY A 89 19.26 5.11 -1.67
N LEU A 90 18.41 5.65 -2.55
CA LEU A 90 17.47 4.85 -3.35
C LEU A 90 18.19 3.89 -4.30
N ILE A 91 19.27 4.33 -4.97
CA ILE A 91 20.06 3.47 -5.85
C ILE A 91 20.70 2.34 -5.06
N SER A 92 21.34 2.66 -3.92
CA SER A 92 22.01 1.67 -3.07
C SER A 92 21.03 0.63 -2.55
N LEU A 93 19.86 1.09 -2.08
CA LEU A 93 18.77 0.23 -1.63
C LEU A 93 18.24 -0.64 -2.77
N CYS A 94 17.98 -0.06 -3.94
CA CYS A 94 17.47 -0.78 -5.11
C CYS A 94 18.42 -1.89 -5.54
N ARG A 95 19.72 -1.58 -5.70
CA ARG A 95 20.75 -2.58 -6.04
C ARG A 95 20.83 -3.70 -5.01
N HIS A 96 20.77 -3.36 -3.72
CA HIS A 96 20.80 -4.35 -2.65
C HIS A 96 19.57 -5.27 -2.65
N LEU A 97 18.36 -4.73 -2.87
CA LEU A 97 17.14 -5.52 -2.93
C LEU A 97 17.14 -6.49 -4.13
N LEU A 98 17.59 -6.02 -5.29
CA LEU A 98 17.69 -6.81 -6.51
C LEU A 98 18.80 -7.88 -6.43
N SER A 99 19.90 -7.61 -5.73
CA SER A 99 20.97 -8.60 -5.54
C SER A 99 20.61 -9.71 -4.56
N THR A 100 19.57 -9.53 -3.73
CA THR A 100 19.26 -10.45 -2.63
C THR A 100 18.14 -11.43 -2.99
N SER A 101 16.94 -10.93 -3.30
CA SER A 101 15.76 -11.80 -3.46
C SER A 101 14.62 -11.19 -4.28
N HIS A 102 14.67 -9.90 -4.61
CA HIS A 102 13.56 -9.23 -5.26
C HIS A 102 13.71 -9.27 -6.77
N GLN A 103 12.67 -9.72 -7.48
CA GLN A 103 12.65 -9.72 -8.95
C GLN A 103 12.60 -8.31 -9.53
N TYR A 104 11.98 -7.38 -8.81
CA TYR A 104 11.88 -5.98 -9.21
C TYR A 104 11.70 -5.07 -8.00
N VAL A 105 11.98 -3.78 -8.20
CA VAL A 105 11.82 -2.72 -7.21
C VAL A 105 10.97 -1.59 -7.78
N LEU A 106 10.03 -1.11 -6.96
CA LEU A 106 9.15 0.03 -7.28
C LEU A 106 9.60 1.24 -6.45
N LEU A 107 10.37 2.13 -7.06
CA LEU A 107 10.95 3.28 -6.33
C LEU A 107 9.88 4.21 -5.71
N GLY A 108 8.68 4.27 -6.30
CA GLY A 108 7.58 5.10 -5.81
C GLY A 108 6.94 4.60 -4.52
N GLN A 109 7.35 3.43 -4.01
CA GLN A 109 6.92 2.90 -2.72
C GLN A 109 7.74 3.45 -1.55
N PHE A 110 8.91 4.06 -1.81
CA PHE A 110 9.78 4.63 -0.78
C PHE A 110 9.47 6.10 -0.45
N SER A 111 8.27 6.58 -0.80
CA SER A 111 7.84 7.95 -0.51
C SER A 111 6.97 8.03 0.75
N THR A 112 6.79 9.25 1.27
CA THR A 112 5.91 9.53 2.40
C THR A 112 4.43 9.67 2.02
N ASP A 113 4.07 9.65 0.73
CA ASP A 113 2.69 9.83 0.26
C ASP A 113 1.67 8.90 0.96
N PRO A 114 1.96 7.60 1.21
CA PRO A 114 1.01 6.74 1.91
C PRO A 114 0.70 7.25 3.32
N LEU A 115 1.72 7.76 4.02
CA LEU A 115 1.59 8.33 5.36
C LEU A 115 0.79 9.64 5.31
N GLU A 116 1.09 10.52 4.35
CA GLU A 116 0.35 11.78 4.14
C GLU A 116 -1.12 11.54 3.78
N LYS A 117 -1.40 10.47 3.03
CA LYS A 117 -2.76 10.02 2.74
C LYS A 117 -3.47 9.55 3.99
N GLU A 118 -2.80 8.86 4.91
CA GLU A 118 -3.39 8.50 6.20
C GLU A 118 -3.68 9.73 7.06
N PHE A 119 -2.78 10.72 7.12
CA PHE A 119 -3.05 11.99 7.81
C PHE A 119 -4.25 12.71 7.22
N SER A 120 -4.39 12.71 5.88
CA SER A 120 -5.56 13.29 5.21
C SER A 120 -6.86 12.60 5.61
N LYS A 121 -6.87 11.28 5.75
CA LYS A 121 -8.04 10.52 6.23
C LYS A 121 -8.37 10.83 7.70
N LEU A 122 -7.34 11.03 8.54
CA LEU A 122 -7.53 11.42 9.93
C LEU A 122 -8.18 12.81 10.02
N HIS A 123 -7.67 13.80 9.29
CA HIS A 123 -8.27 15.15 9.24
C HIS A 123 -9.72 15.13 8.76
N GLN A 124 -10.00 14.44 7.64
CA GLN A 124 -11.38 14.30 7.13
C GLN A 124 -12.28 13.58 8.14
N GLY A 125 -11.71 12.61 8.87
CA GLY A 125 -12.38 11.86 9.91
C GLY A 125 -12.81 12.69 11.14
N SER A 126 -12.19 13.85 11.35
CA SER A 126 -12.47 14.80 12.43
C SER A 126 -13.26 16.03 11.96
N GLY A 127 -13.97 15.93 10.82
CA GLY A 127 -14.75 17.04 10.27
C GLY A 127 -13.93 18.01 9.42
N GLY A 128 -12.73 17.61 8.99
CA GLY A 128 -11.86 18.45 8.15
C GLY A 128 -11.10 19.53 8.91
N THR A 129 -11.03 19.45 10.24
CA THR A 129 -10.24 20.37 11.06
C THR A 129 -8.76 20.05 10.91
N TYR A 130 -7.94 21.08 10.63
CA TYR A 130 -6.47 20.93 10.59
C TYR A 130 -5.86 20.66 11.97
N PHE A 131 -6.50 21.18 13.02
CA PHE A 131 -6.10 20.91 14.39
C PHE A 131 -6.87 19.68 14.88
N VAL A 132 -6.15 18.58 15.05
CA VAL A 132 -6.69 17.32 15.58
C VAL A 132 -5.98 17.01 16.89
N ASN A 133 -6.75 16.72 17.93
CA ASN A 133 -6.22 16.29 19.22
C ASN A 133 -5.73 14.83 19.14
N VAL A 134 -4.73 14.49 19.95
CA VAL A 134 -4.22 13.11 20.08
C VAL A 134 -5.34 12.12 20.39
N GLN A 135 -6.29 12.50 21.26
CA GLN A 135 -7.45 11.66 21.56
C GLN A 135 -8.27 11.33 20.30
N GLN A 136 -8.55 12.33 19.46
CA GLN A 136 -9.30 12.14 18.22
C GLN A 136 -8.55 11.23 17.23
N ILE A 137 -7.21 11.33 17.19
CA ILE A 137 -6.36 10.44 16.38
C ILE A 137 -6.49 8.99 16.88
N VAL A 138 -6.42 8.77 18.19
CA VAL A 138 -6.52 7.43 18.80
C VAL A 138 -7.90 6.82 18.53
N GLU A 139 -8.97 7.56 18.81
CA GLU A 139 -10.35 7.13 18.56
C GLU A 139 -10.55 6.78 17.08
N LYS A 140 -10.08 7.64 16.16
CA LYS A 140 -10.23 7.39 14.73
C LYS A 140 -9.41 6.20 14.25
N THR A 141 -8.21 6.03 14.78
CA THR A 141 -7.35 4.88 14.47
C THR A 141 -8.02 3.58 14.94
N ASN A 142 -8.62 3.56 16.13
CA ASN A 142 -9.35 2.40 16.64
C ASN A 142 -10.58 2.07 15.79
N ILE A 143 -11.34 3.08 15.35
CA ILE A 143 -12.45 2.89 14.42
C ILE A 143 -11.96 2.30 13.09
N ASN A 144 -10.86 2.81 12.53
CA ASN A 144 -10.30 2.29 11.29
C ASN A 144 -9.83 0.84 11.44
N LYS A 145 -9.20 0.49 12.57
CA LYS A 145 -8.81 -0.89 12.89
C LYS A 145 -10.03 -1.80 12.98
N ALA A 146 -11.07 -1.41 13.70
CA ALA A 146 -12.31 -2.19 13.80
C ALA A 146 -12.95 -2.41 12.42
N LYS A 147 -13.00 -1.38 11.57
CA LYS A 147 -13.47 -1.51 10.18
C LYS A 147 -12.63 -2.49 9.35
N LEU A 148 -11.31 -2.46 9.50
CA LEU A 148 -10.42 -3.40 8.82
C LEU A 148 -10.66 -4.83 9.30
N LEU A 149 -10.84 -5.05 10.61
CA LEU A 149 -11.14 -6.36 11.20
C LEU A 149 -12.50 -6.91 10.72
N LEU A 150 -13.51 -6.06 10.57
CA LEU A 150 -14.82 -6.44 10.01
C LEU A 150 -14.76 -6.76 8.50
N ASN A 151 -13.88 -6.07 7.76
CA ASN A 151 -13.74 -6.24 6.31
C ASN A 151 -12.84 -7.42 5.93
N LEU A 152 -11.85 -7.72 6.76
CA LEU A 152 -11.21 -9.02 6.74
C LEU A 152 -12.34 -9.99 7.06
N LYS A 153 -12.77 -10.77 6.07
CA LYS A 153 -13.54 -11.99 6.30
C LYS A 153 -12.66 -12.98 7.05
N THR A 154 -12.20 -12.60 8.23
CA THR A 154 -11.90 -13.53 9.29
C THR A 154 -13.23 -14.19 9.50
N ASP A 155 -13.38 -15.32 8.83
CA ASP A 155 -14.36 -16.29 9.21
C ASP A 155 -14.06 -16.50 10.69
N ILE A 156 -14.93 -15.98 11.54
CA ILE A 156 -15.03 -16.50 12.89
C ILE A 156 -15.67 -17.88 12.67
N MET A 157 -14.91 -18.78 12.05
CA MET A 157 -15.25 -20.17 11.85
C MET A 157 -15.25 -20.74 13.25
N TYR A 158 -16.40 -20.60 13.88
CA TYR A 158 -16.94 -21.64 14.72
C TYR A 158 -17.16 -22.82 13.77
N ASP A 159 -16.12 -23.63 13.54
CA ASP A 159 -16.26 -24.89 12.78
C ASP A 159 -17.32 -25.80 13.41
N GLU A 160 -17.77 -25.49 14.64
CA GLU A 160 -19.10 -25.84 15.14
C GLU A 160 -19.72 -24.64 15.89
N PRO A 161 -20.95 -24.18 15.57
CA PRO A 161 -21.62 -23.07 16.26
C PRO A 161 -22.09 -23.43 17.67
N GLY A 162 -21.44 -24.38 18.34
CA GLY A 162 -21.77 -24.82 19.68
C GLY A 162 -20.54 -24.83 20.55
N HIS A 163 -20.61 -24.20 21.71
CA HIS A 163 -19.65 -24.48 22.77
C HIS A 163 -19.82 -25.94 23.22
N ALA A 164 -19.00 -26.86 22.71
CA ALA A 164 -18.93 -28.23 23.17
C ALA A 164 -17.86 -28.37 24.26
N CYS A 165 -18.15 -27.88 25.47
CA CYS A 165 -17.30 -28.14 26.64
C CYS A 165 -17.96 -29.19 27.51
N SER A 166 -17.25 -30.29 27.75
CA SER A 166 -17.69 -31.40 28.60
C SER A 166 -17.91 -31.02 30.07
N ASN A 167 -17.62 -29.77 30.44
CA ASN A 167 -17.61 -29.26 31.81
C ASN A 167 -18.52 -28.04 32.02
N CYS A 168 -19.26 -27.60 30.99
CA CYS A 168 -20.34 -26.63 31.16
C CYS A 168 -21.53 -26.99 30.28
N ASP A 169 -22.72 -27.07 30.87
CA ASP A 169 -23.98 -27.40 30.19
C ASP A 169 -24.54 -26.24 29.34
N PHE A 170 -23.70 -25.29 28.92
CA PHE A 170 -24.14 -24.07 28.25
C PHE A 170 -23.95 -24.18 26.72
N ALA A 171 -25.02 -24.59 26.04
CA ALA A 171 -25.08 -24.60 24.57
C ALA A 171 -25.50 -23.22 24.04
N ILE A 172 -24.58 -22.53 23.36
CA ILE A 172 -24.90 -21.30 22.62
C ILE A 172 -25.50 -21.72 21.28
N GLU A 173 -26.81 -21.93 21.23
CA GLU A 173 -27.50 -22.25 19.99
C GLU A 173 -27.92 -20.95 19.28
N SER A 174 -27.31 -20.67 18.12
CA SER A 174 -27.64 -19.60 17.16
C SER A 174 -27.41 -18.14 17.59
N ASP A 175 -27.26 -17.28 16.56
CA ASP A 175 -26.94 -15.84 16.66
C ASP A 175 -27.91 -15.02 17.54
N GLU A 176 -29.17 -15.46 17.71
CA GLU A 176 -30.16 -14.76 18.53
C GLU A 176 -29.96 -14.99 20.04
N LYS A 177 -29.64 -16.21 20.48
CA LYS A 177 -29.34 -16.50 21.90
C LYS A 177 -27.97 -15.98 22.32
N ALA A 178 -27.02 -15.84 21.37
CA ALA A 178 -25.73 -15.22 21.64
C ALA A 178 -25.89 -13.74 22.03
N CYS A 179 -26.82 -13.02 21.41
CA CYS A 179 -27.17 -11.65 21.78
C CYS A 179 -27.83 -11.58 23.17
N GLU A 180 -28.76 -12.49 23.48
CA GLU A 180 -29.40 -12.57 24.81
C GLU A 180 -28.41 -12.91 25.94
N ALA A 181 -27.38 -13.71 25.65
CA ALA A 181 -26.30 -13.99 26.60
C ALA A 181 -25.44 -12.74 26.88
N VAL A 182 -25.29 -11.86 25.89
CA VAL A 182 -24.61 -10.55 26.06
C VAL A 182 -25.48 -9.55 26.82
N ASP A 183 -26.80 -9.56 26.61
CA ASP A 183 -27.72 -8.72 27.38
C ASP A 183 -27.86 -9.19 28.84
N SER A 184 -27.69 -10.49 29.10
CA SER A 184 -27.75 -11.07 30.45
C SER A 184 -26.41 -11.04 31.20
N LEU A 185 -25.36 -10.52 30.56
CA LEU A 185 -23.97 -10.66 31.01
C LEU A 185 -23.70 -9.93 32.32
N GLU A 186 -24.38 -8.80 32.56
CA GLU A 186 -24.30 -8.06 33.83
C GLU A 186 -24.92 -8.85 34.99
N ILE A 187 -26.01 -9.58 34.73
CA ILE A 187 -26.66 -10.46 35.71
C ILE A 187 -25.78 -11.68 35.99
N LEU A 188 -25.24 -12.32 34.94
CA LEU A 188 -24.30 -13.43 35.10
C LEU A 188 -23.02 -12.99 35.83
N GLU A 189 -22.47 -11.81 35.52
CA GLU A 189 -21.31 -11.27 36.22
C GLU A 189 -21.62 -11.05 37.70
N SER A 190 -22.81 -10.55 38.05
CA SER A 190 -23.23 -10.37 39.45
C SER A 190 -23.37 -11.69 40.22
N SER A 191 -23.63 -12.80 39.52
CA SER A 191 -23.77 -14.13 40.11
C SER A 191 -22.43 -14.81 40.45
N VAL A 192 -21.32 -14.33 39.89
CA VAL A 192 -19.99 -14.90 40.12
C VAL A 192 -19.37 -14.32 41.41
N PRO A 193 -18.89 -15.14 42.36
CA PRO A 193 -18.21 -14.66 43.55
C PRO A 193 -16.98 -13.80 43.24
N THR A 194 -16.73 -12.77 44.06
CA THR A 194 -15.62 -11.82 43.87
C THR A 194 -14.24 -12.48 43.81
N GLU A 195 -14.04 -13.56 44.58
CA GLU A 195 -12.80 -14.34 44.54
C GLU A 195 -12.58 -14.98 43.16
N THR A 196 -13.61 -15.61 42.60
CA THR A 196 -13.58 -16.22 41.26
C THR A 196 -13.34 -15.15 40.18
N LYS A 197 -13.93 -13.96 40.32
CA LYS A 197 -13.67 -12.83 39.40
C LYS A 197 -12.19 -12.45 39.38
N SER A 198 -11.56 -12.37 40.55
CA SER A 198 -10.13 -12.02 40.65
C SER A 198 -9.23 -13.06 39.95
N VAL A 199 -9.58 -14.34 40.05
CA VAL A 199 -8.87 -15.44 39.38
C VAL A 199 -9.07 -15.38 37.87
N LEU A 200 -10.29 -15.13 37.40
CA LEU A 200 -10.59 -14.97 35.97
C LEU A 200 -9.83 -13.80 35.36
N VAL A 201 -9.76 -12.66 36.05
CA VAL A 201 -8.96 -11.49 35.62
C VAL A 201 -7.48 -11.84 35.52
N TYR A 202 -6.94 -12.59 36.49
CA TYR A 202 -5.55 -13.04 36.44
C TYR A 202 -5.27 -13.98 35.26
N ILE A 203 -6.16 -14.95 35.01
CA ILE A 203 -6.05 -15.88 33.88
C ILE A 203 -6.13 -15.13 32.56
N ALA A 204 -7.12 -14.24 32.39
CA ALA A 204 -7.26 -13.41 31.20
C ALA A 204 -6.04 -12.52 30.96
N GLY A 205 -5.49 -11.92 32.02
CA GLY A 205 -4.24 -11.14 31.96
C GLY A 205 -3.04 -11.99 31.54
N TYR A 206 -2.92 -13.21 32.04
CA TYR A 206 -1.86 -14.15 31.65
C TYR A 206 -1.97 -14.56 30.17
N VAL A 207 -3.18 -14.90 29.70
CA VAL A 207 -3.45 -15.24 28.29
C VAL A 207 -3.08 -14.06 27.38
N THR A 208 -3.57 -12.86 27.71
CA THR A 208 -3.27 -11.64 26.95
C THR A 208 -1.78 -11.34 26.88
N ARG A 209 -1.06 -11.49 28.01
CA ARG A 209 0.40 -11.31 28.06
C ARG A 209 1.13 -12.33 27.19
N LYS A 210 0.68 -13.59 27.19
CA LYS A 210 1.27 -14.69 26.42
C LYS A 210 1.00 -14.57 24.91
N ASP A 211 -0.15 -14.05 24.51
CA ASP A 211 -0.43 -13.76 23.10
C ASP A 211 0.32 -12.53 22.59
N THR A 212 0.54 -11.54 23.46
CA THR A 212 1.37 -10.37 23.12
C THR A 212 2.84 -10.76 22.91
N SER A 213 3.35 -11.77 23.63
CA SER A 213 4.71 -12.28 23.42
C SER A 213 4.84 -13.14 22.16
N ARG A 214 3.76 -13.80 21.69
CA ARG A 214 3.73 -14.50 20.40
C ARG A 214 3.64 -13.52 19.22
N THR A 215 2.76 -12.53 19.29
CA THR A 215 2.57 -11.53 18.22
C THR A 215 3.71 -10.53 18.07
N ASN A 216 4.61 -10.40 19.06
CA ASN A 216 5.84 -9.61 18.89
C ASN A 216 6.82 -10.20 17.86
N LEU A 217 6.72 -11.50 17.52
CA LEU A 217 7.44 -12.06 16.36
C LEU A 217 6.77 -11.70 15.02
N ASP A 218 5.43 -11.57 15.00
CA ASP A 218 4.66 -11.32 13.78
C ASP A 218 4.52 -9.82 13.43
N ARG A 219 4.96 -8.93 14.32
CA ARG A 219 4.93 -7.47 14.09
C ARG A 219 5.86 -6.97 12.98
N HIS A 220 6.69 -7.83 12.42
CA HIS A 220 7.53 -7.52 11.25
C HIS A 220 6.91 -7.92 9.91
N HIS A 221 5.69 -8.46 9.86
CA HIS A 221 5.09 -8.90 8.58
C HIS A 221 4.34 -7.82 7.79
N PHE A 222 4.42 -6.56 8.21
CA PHE A 222 4.10 -5.45 7.31
C PHE A 222 5.35 -5.12 6.50
N ILE A 223 5.26 -5.44 5.20
CA ILE A 223 6.17 -5.14 4.08
C ILE A 223 6.89 -6.40 3.58
N LEU A 224 6.66 -6.68 2.29
CA LEU A 224 7.16 -7.76 1.43
C LEU A 224 6.31 -9.05 1.41
N ARG A 225 5.54 -9.21 0.33
CA ARG A 225 5.07 -10.54 -0.11
C ARG A 225 6.31 -11.37 -0.45
N SER A 226 6.65 -12.35 0.38
CA SER A 226 7.48 -13.48 -0.04
C SER A 226 6.65 -14.40 -0.93
N THR A 227 7.26 -14.91 -1.98
CA THR A 227 6.66 -15.87 -2.91
C THR A 227 6.79 -17.28 -2.36
N ASP A 228 5.92 -17.65 -1.45
CA ASP A 228 5.59 -19.05 -1.22
C ASP A 228 4.09 -19.20 -1.39
N ASN A 229 3.66 -19.32 -2.65
CA ASN A 229 2.44 -20.03 -3.03
C ASN A 229 2.47 -20.26 -4.55
N THR A 230 2.64 -21.52 -4.91
CA THR A 230 2.42 -22.06 -6.25
C THR A 230 1.04 -21.67 -6.77
N PRO A 231 0.88 -21.31 -8.05
CA PRO A 231 -0.40 -20.89 -8.60
C PRO A 231 -1.34 -22.09 -8.76
N THR A 232 -2.40 -22.14 -7.95
CA THR A 232 -3.59 -22.96 -8.25
C THR A 232 -4.36 -22.30 -9.39
N PRO A 233 -4.79 -23.05 -10.43
CA PRO A 233 -5.54 -22.48 -11.54
C PRO A 233 -6.95 -22.09 -11.10
N LEU A 234 -7.28 -20.81 -11.25
CA LEU A 234 -8.63 -20.29 -11.04
C LEU A 234 -9.52 -20.68 -12.23
N THR A 235 -10.35 -21.72 -12.05
CA THR A 235 -11.56 -21.92 -12.84
C THR A 235 -12.55 -20.80 -12.52
N GLY A 236 -13.01 -20.11 -13.56
CA GLY A 236 -13.76 -18.86 -13.42
C GLY A 236 -15.16 -19.00 -12.85
N VAL A 237 -15.59 -17.92 -12.18
CA VAL A 237 -16.98 -17.47 -12.16
C VAL A 237 -16.96 -15.95 -12.27
N ALA A 238 -17.34 -15.44 -13.43
CA ALA A 238 -17.54 -14.02 -13.67
C ALA A 238 -18.79 -13.55 -12.93
N SER A 239 -18.64 -12.74 -11.89
CA SER A 239 -19.76 -12.05 -11.26
C SER A 239 -19.93 -10.66 -11.86
N LYS A 240 -21.05 -10.47 -12.56
CA LYS A 240 -21.52 -9.21 -13.13
C LYS A 240 -21.80 -8.21 -12.02
N HIS A 241 -21.05 -7.11 -11.96
CA HIS A 241 -21.52 -5.91 -11.28
C HIS A 241 -22.19 -4.95 -12.27
N ARG A 242 -23.51 -4.89 -12.10
CA ARG A 242 -24.51 -4.00 -12.69
C ARG A 242 -24.15 -2.54 -12.40
N TRP A 243 -23.79 -1.79 -13.44
CA TRP A 243 -23.73 -0.32 -13.40
C TRP A 243 -25.11 0.24 -13.76
N THR A 244 -25.79 0.85 -12.78
CA THR A 244 -26.95 1.71 -13.03
C THR A 244 -26.46 3.14 -13.16
N GLY A 245 -26.25 3.58 -14.41
CA GLY A 245 -26.02 4.97 -14.76
C GLY A 245 -27.01 5.35 -15.86
N HIS A 246 -28.01 6.13 -15.49
CA HIS A 246 -28.99 6.72 -16.40
C HIS A 246 -28.30 7.87 -17.16
N VAL A 247 -28.03 7.69 -18.46
CA VAL A 247 -27.69 8.80 -19.37
C VAL A 247 -28.43 8.57 -20.69
N SER A 248 -29.44 9.40 -20.91
CA SER A 248 -30.12 9.59 -22.18
C SER A 248 -29.16 10.20 -23.19
N GLY A 249 -28.94 9.52 -24.32
CA GLY A 249 -28.15 10.03 -25.43
C GLY A 249 -28.20 9.07 -26.61
N GLN A 250 -29.10 9.35 -27.55
CA GLN A 250 -29.17 8.68 -28.85
C GLN A 250 -27.89 8.93 -29.63
N PHE A 251 -27.23 7.88 -30.14
CA PHE A 251 -26.47 7.93 -31.39
C PHE A 251 -26.44 6.54 -32.03
N SER A 252 -26.85 6.49 -33.29
CA SER A 252 -26.89 5.33 -34.17
C SER A 252 -25.61 5.22 -35.01
N ALA A 253 -25.20 3.99 -35.32
CA ALA A 253 -24.45 3.51 -36.51
C ALA A 253 -23.74 2.19 -36.13
N SER A 254 -24.29 1.04 -36.51
CA SER A 254 -24.05 0.28 -37.74
C SER A 254 -22.93 -0.77 -37.60
N SER A 255 -23.36 -2.01 -37.74
CA SER A 255 -22.66 -3.29 -37.83
C SER A 255 -21.51 -3.36 -38.84
N SER A 256 -20.44 -4.10 -38.53
CA SER A 256 -20.10 -5.36 -39.24
C SER A 256 -18.88 -6.08 -38.64
N SER A 257 -19.00 -7.40 -38.65
CA SER A 257 -18.14 -8.53 -38.27
C SER A 257 -16.63 -8.47 -38.58
N THR A 258 -15.79 -9.06 -37.72
CA THR A 258 -15.23 -10.44 -37.88
C THR A 258 -14.05 -10.68 -36.92
N LEU A 259 -14.20 -11.66 -36.03
CA LEU A 259 -13.13 -12.34 -35.29
C LEU A 259 -12.53 -13.45 -36.16
N SER A 260 -11.20 -13.64 -36.15
CA SER A 260 -10.52 -14.95 -35.89
C SER A 260 -9.06 -15.03 -36.38
N LYS A 261 -8.25 -15.81 -35.63
CA LYS A 261 -6.89 -16.38 -35.86
C LYS A 261 -5.73 -15.47 -35.38
N ILE A 262 -4.94 -15.74 -34.34
CA ILE A 262 -4.37 -16.93 -33.65
C ILE A 262 -3.38 -17.77 -34.50
N TRP A 263 -2.08 -17.47 -34.27
CA TRP A 263 -0.89 -18.32 -33.97
C TRP A 263 -0.20 -19.28 -34.98
N CYS A 264 1.13 -19.36 -34.78
CA CYS A 264 2.17 -20.33 -35.22
C CYS A 264 2.62 -20.29 -36.70
N ALA A 265 3.89 -20.49 -37.10
CA ALA A 265 5.18 -20.84 -36.49
C ALA A 265 6.28 -20.16 -37.40
N GLU A 266 7.60 -20.17 -37.22
CA GLU A 266 8.56 -21.25 -36.96
C GLU A 266 9.98 -20.63 -37.02
N ASN A 267 10.98 -21.28 -36.40
CA ASN A 267 12.41 -20.95 -36.44
C ASN A 267 12.99 -20.88 -37.87
N PRO A 268 14.20 -20.31 -38.06
CA PRO A 268 15.31 -21.24 -38.33
C PRO A 268 16.65 -20.84 -37.72
N SER A 269 17.35 -21.86 -37.23
CA SER A 269 18.79 -21.88 -36.98
C SER A 269 19.57 -22.15 -38.28
N ALA A 270 20.71 -21.48 -38.40
CA ALA A 270 21.98 -21.94 -38.98
C ALA A 270 22.00 -22.63 -40.36
N THR A 271 22.57 -21.94 -41.35
CA THR A 271 23.85 -22.31 -42.02
C THR A 271 24.43 -21.09 -42.70
#